data_AF-A0A2N1M8B2-F1
#
_entry.id   AF-A0A2N1M8B2-F1
#
_cell.length_a   1.000
_cell.length_b   1.000
_cell.length_c   1.000
_cell.angle_alpha   90.00
_cell.angle_beta   90.00
_cell.angle_gamma   90.00
#
_symmetry.space_group_name_H-M   'P 1'
#
loop_
_entity.id
_entity.type
_entity.pdbx_description
1 polymer ?
#
loop_
_entity_poly.entity_id
_entity_poly.type
_entity_poly.pdbx_seq_one_letter_code
_entity_poly.pdbx_strand_id
1 'polypeptide(L)'
;NLIKATFGTDYLSQVHASLNDIDKLRRLISKVQKEHNPYGQGILGLTYDIWKGKEEYKDYVQQAGVFTDGQIIVICMSEKQAKAWVSLDYFEIDLTFKRVQGDINEFEVNCYNECYKIALTYARVFTNITNSTSYERMFSLLFNWIYQLTGSNPKIFHIDNTGWKCILGDLDRAQAKGLGLALNRLYPNLTWEEHLTYIFKSCRIHYNRNIKNNKYPNNVKQLMYEYPNASTIERVEEIIQELKNSQEPNINDWILFYTISWVRASLNILYSFISEDTWYASPDNTNVAESCHANENRDGKSLSLEVAILRAKKYDERNFVTCQTQDQYGIRKTGKDHGVVMREKQAMCRSLKRGQSSNKVESFTTQKGNKSRKVAKTHVIDDLEKEKQMISLKEKKLELEEKELKLEKEKLELEKERLELLKSKRELGFTE
;
A
#
# COMPACT_ATOMS: atom_id res chain seq x y z
N ASN A 1 -9.82 16.29 13.55
CA ASN A 1 -9.06 16.56 14.80
C ASN A 1 -9.87 15.99 15.96
N LEU A 2 -9.36 14.96 16.66
CA LEU A 2 -10.09 14.24 17.71
C LEU A 2 -10.45 15.14 18.89
N ILE A 3 -9.57 16.08 19.26
CA ILE A 3 -9.76 17.00 20.40
C ILE A 3 -11.01 17.86 20.20
N LYS A 4 -11.18 18.42 18.99
CA LYS A 4 -12.35 19.22 18.64
C LYS A 4 -13.65 18.41 18.63
N ALA A 5 -13.58 17.16 18.16
CA ALA A 5 -14.74 16.27 18.14
C ALA A 5 -15.18 15.84 19.54
N THR A 6 -14.23 15.65 20.47
CA THR A 6 -14.52 15.17 21.82
C THR A 6 -14.81 16.30 22.82
N PHE A 7 -14.11 17.43 22.71
CA PHE A 7 -14.16 18.50 23.71
C PHE A 7 -14.62 19.86 23.17
N GLY A 8 -14.90 19.98 21.87
CA GLY A 8 -15.32 21.24 21.26
C GLY A 8 -14.22 22.31 21.12
N THR A 9 -13.01 22.03 21.59
CA THR A 9 -11.86 22.96 21.58
C THR A 9 -10.81 22.56 20.55
N ASP A 10 -9.99 23.53 20.12
CA ASP A 10 -8.92 23.26 19.16
C ASP A 10 -7.66 22.69 19.84
N TYR A 11 -7.45 22.99 21.13
CA TYR A 11 -6.28 22.60 21.92
C TYR A 11 -6.65 21.98 23.27
N LEU A 12 -5.84 21.02 23.74
CA LEU A 12 -6.03 20.39 25.05
C LEU A 12 -5.91 21.38 26.22
N SER A 13 -5.05 22.39 26.11
CA SER A 13 -4.91 23.43 27.13
C SER A 13 -6.18 24.28 27.31
N GLN A 14 -7.04 24.34 26.29
CA GLN A 14 -8.35 24.99 26.36
C GLN A 14 -9.39 24.13 27.07
N VAL A 15 -9.18 22.80 27.14
CA VAL A 15 -10.03 21.91 27.94
C VAL A 15 -9.75 22.12 29.43
N HIS A 16 -8.48 22.20 29.80
CA HIS A 16 -8.06 22.55 31.15
C HIS A 16 -6.61 23.05 31.16
N ALA A 17 -6.32 24.11 31.94
CA ALA A 17 -5.00 24.76 31.96
C ALA A 17 -3.85 23.80 32.31
N SER A 18 -4.10 22.80 33.18
CA SER A 18 -3.08 21.81 33.55
C SER A 18 -2.64 20.90 32.40
N LEU A 19 -3.43 20.81 31.31
CA LEU A 19 -3.07 20.01 30.13
C LEU A 19 -2.02 20.71 29.25
N ASN A 20 -1.61 21.93 29.62
CA ASN A 20 -0.47 22.61 29.02
C ASN A 20 0.88 22.03 29.52
N ASP A 21 0.88 21.27 30.62
CA ASP A 21 2.04 20.50 31.09
C ASP A 21 2.17 19.21 30.26
N ILE A 22 2.90 19.33 29.14
CA ILE A 22 3.10 18.26 28.17
C ILE A 22 3.82 17.07 28.81
N ASP A 23 4.74 17.29 29.74
CA ASP A 23 5.51 16.21 30.35
C ASP A 23 4.67 15.40 31.34
N LYS A 24 3.85 16.07 32.15
CA LYS A 24 2.87 15.40 33.01
C LYS A 24 1.82 14.66 32.19
N LEU A 25 1.36 15.26 31.08
CA LEU A 25 0.43 14.60 30.16
C LEU A 25 1.05 13.33 29.54
N ARG A 26 2.28 13.42 29.03
CA ARG A 26 3.03 12.25 28.52
C ARG A 26 3.17 11.17 29.57
N ARG A 27 3.47 11.54 30.82
CA ARG A 27 3.59 10.58 31.94
C ARG A 27 2.27 9.87 32.23
N LEU A 28 1.15 10.60 32.27
CA LEU A 28 -0.18 10.04 32.48
C LEU A 28 -0.59 9.13 31.32
N ILE A 29 -0.41 9.57 30.08
CA ILE A 29 -0.66 8.75 28.88
C ILE A 29 0.18 7.48 28.94
N SER A 30 1.47 7.59 29.25
CA SER A 30 2.37 6.43 29.36
C SER A 30 1.92 5.46 30.46
N LYS A 31 1.40 5.98 31.59
CA LYS A 31 0.86 5.14 32.67
C LYS A 31 -0.36 4.36 32.19
N VAL A 32 -1.34 5.05 31.60
CA VAL A 32 -2.56 4.42 31.05
C VAL A 32 -2.22 3.41 29.95
N GLN A 33 -1.28 3.75 29.06
CA GLN A 33 -0.85 2.85 28.00
C GLN A 33 -0.18 1.58 28.53
N LYS A 34 0.62 1.67 29.59
CA LYS A 34 1.23 0.50 30.26
C LYS A 34 0.18 -0.36 30.98
N GLU A 35 -0.86 0.25 31.53
CA GLU A 35 -1.97 -0.50 32.15
C GLU A 35 -2.78 -1.27 31.09
N HIS A 36 -3.03 -0.66 29.93
CA HIS A 36 -3.79 -1.30 28.84
C HIS A 36 -2.95 -2.30 28.03
N ASN A 37 -1.65 -2.02 27.84
CA ASN A 37 -0.72 -2.84 27.05
C ASN A 37 0.48 -3.19 27.94
N PRO A 38 0.32 -4.11 28.91
CA PRO A 38 1.36 -4.45 29.88
C PRO A 38 2.65 -4.97 29.24
N TYR A 39 2.56 -5.55 28.04
CA TYR A 39 3.70 -6.07 27.25
C TYR A 39 4.06 -5.17 26.05
N GLY A 40 3.57 -3.93 26.04
CA GLY A 40 3.73 -2.99 24.93
C GLY A 40 2.86 -3.35 23.72
N GLN A 41 3.11 -2.69 22.58
CA GLN A 41 2.35 -2.85 21.33
C GLN A 41 3.21 -3.44 20.18
N GLY A 42 4.30 -4.10 20.56
CA GLY A 42 5.19 -4.82 19.66
C GLY A 42 4.82 -6.31 19.58
N ILE A 43 5.76 -7.15 19.13
CA ILE A 43 5.50 -8.59 18.97
C ILE A 43 5.06 -9.28 20.27
N LEU A 44 5.63 -8.90 21.43
CA LEU A 44 5.26 -9.48 22.72
C LEU A 44 3.81 -9.15 23.12
N GLY A 45 3.41 -7.88 23.00
CA GLY A 45 2.04 -7.42 23.20
C GLY A 45 1.05 -8.20 22.33
N LEU A 46 1.33 -8.25 21.02
CA LEU A 46 0.52 -8.97 20.05
C LEU A 46 0.37 -10.45 20.41
N THR A 47 1.47 -11.15 20.72
CA THR A 47 1.41 -12.57 21.08
C THR A 47 0.61 -12.82 22.35
N TYR A 48 0.72 -11.93 23.34
CA TYR A 48 -0.07 -12.00 24.57
C TYR A 48 -1.56 -11.79 24.30
N ASP A 49 -1.90 -10.83 23.45
CA ASP A 49 -3.27 -10.51 23.07
C ASP A 49 -3.95 -11.64 22.29
N ILE A 50 -3.21 -12.27 21.37
CA ILE A 50 -3.66 -13.48 20.66
C ILE A 50 -3.86 -14.63 21.65
N TRP A 51 -2.92 -14.85 22.56
CA TRP A 51 -3.04 -15.89 23.60
C TRP A 51 -4.26 -15.67 24.52
N LYS A 52 -4.58 -14.41 24.82
CA LYS A 52 -5.81 -14.04 25.55
C LYS A 52 -7.09 -14.23 24.75
N GLY A 53 -7.01 -14.55 23.46
CA GLY A 53 -8.15 -14.75 22.59
C GLY A 53 -8.88 -13.45 22.26
N LYS A 54 -8.18 -12.31 22.15
CA LYS A 54 -8.82 -11.06 21.74
C LYS A 54 -9.43 -11.20 20.34
N GLU A 55 -10.74 -11.01 20.26
CA GLU A 55 -11.55 -11.19 19.05
C GLU A 55 -11.09 -10.32 17.86
N GLU A 56 -10.45 -9.18 18.12
CA GLU A 56 -9.94 -8.28 17.07
C GLU A 56 -8.87 -8.91 16.16
N TYR A 57 -8.13 -9.91 16.65
CA TYR A 57 -7.11 -10.64 15.87
C TYR A 57 -7.62 -11.94 15.26
N LYS A 58 -8.73 -12.46 15.78
CA LYS A 58 -9.35 -13.70 15.34
C LYS A 58 -9.70 -13.64 13.86
N ASP A 59 -9.57 -14.79 13.21
CA ASP A 59 -9.86 -15.04 11.78
C ASP A 59 -9.04 -14.18 10.79
N TYR A 60 -8.07 -13.41 11.27
CA TYR A 60 -7.20 -12.58 10.43
C TYR A 60 -5.72 -12.81 10.72
N VAL A 61 -5.28 -12.78 11.98
CA VAL A 61 -3.90 -13.12 12.33
C VAL A 61 -3.80 -14.64 12.49
N GLN A 62 -3.09 -15.28 11.56
CA GLN A 62 -2.96 -16.73 11.51
C GLN A 62 -1.77 -17.21 12.35
N GLN A 63 -0.67 -16.47 12.32
CA GLN A 63 0.53 -16.81 13.06
C GLN A 63 1.25 -15.55 13.51
N ALA A 64 1.78 -15.56 14.73
CA ALA A 64 2.62 -14.49 15.26
C ALA A 64 3.72 -15.12 16.13
N GLY A 65 4.98 -14.73 15.92
CA GLY A 65 6.08 -15.22 16.74
C GLY A 65 7.46 -14.74 16.31
N VAL A 66 8.46 -15.22 17.04
CA VAL A 66 9.88 -14.95 16.80
C VAL A 66 10.62 -16.28 16.65
N PHE A 67 11.39 -16.42 15.58
CA PHE A 67 12.25 -17.57 15.33
C PHE A 67 13.58 -17.46 16.07
N THR A 68 14.32 -18.57 16.17
CA THR A 68 15.60 -18.64 16.90
C THR A 68 16.67 -17.70 16.34
N ASP A 69 16.58 -17.37 15.05
CA ASP A 69 17.45 -16.39 14.37
C ASP A 69 17.00 -14.93 14.56
N GLY A 70 15.96 -14.69 15.37
CA GLY A 70 15.40 -13.37 15.62
C GLY A 70 14.42 -12.88 14.56
N GLN A 71 14.08 -13.69 13.56
CA GLN A 71 13.04 -13.32 12.59
C GLN A 71 11.68 -13.24 13.28
N ILE A 72 11.06 -12.07 13.23
CA ILE A 72 9.66 -11.86 13.56
C ILE A 72 8.84 -12.25 12.33
N ILE A 73 7.78 -13.03 12.53
CA ILE A 73 6.76 -13.29 11.51
C ILE A 73 5.39 -13.07 12.15
N VAL A 74 4.59 -12.22 11.51
CA VAL A 74 3.15 -12.14 11.74
C VAL A 74 2.44 -12.32 10.40
N ILE A 75 1.73 -13.44 10.22
CA ILE A 75 0.97 -13.73 9.00
C ILE A 75 -0.47 -13.29 9.20
N CYS A 76 -0.95 -12.43 8.31
CA CYS A 76 -2.30 -11.90 8.31
C CYS A 76 -3.01 -12.25 7.00
N MET A 77 -4.09 -13.01 7.07
CA MET A 77 -4.92 -13.44 5.95
C MET A 77 -6.20 -14.08 6.50
N SER A 78 -7.37 -13.68 6.01
CA SER A 78 -8.63 -14.38 6.32
C SER A 78 -8.85 -15.59 5.42
N GLU A 79 -9.75 -16.49 5.83
CA GLU A 79 -10.16 -17.63 4.99
C GLU A 79 -10.67 -17.18 3.61
N LYS A 80 -11.46 -16.11 3.57
CA LYS A 80 -11.99 -15.55 2.33
C LYS A 80 -10.87 -15.04 1.42
N GLN A 81 -9.86 -14.39 1.99
CA GLN A 81 -8.68 -13.96 1.24
C GLN A 81 -7.90 -15.16 0.70
N ALA A 82 -7.67 -16.20 1.51
CA ALA A 82 -6.95 -17.40 1.10
C ALA A 82 -7.67 -18.12 -0.07
N LYS A 83 -9.00 -18.29 0.03
CA LYS A 83 -9.83 -18.86 -1.04
C LYS A 83 -9.77 -18.03 -2.33
N ALA A 84 -9.76 -16.71 -2.22
CA ALA A 84 -9.64 -15.83 -3.38
C ALA A 84 -8.23 -15.89 -3.98
N TRP A 85 -7.18 -16.01 -3.16
CA TRP A 85 -5.79 -16.04 -3.61
C TRP A 85 -5.49 -17.27 -4.46
N VAL A 86 -5.94 -18.46 -4.05
CA VAL A 86 -5.71 -19.71 -4.82
C VAL A 86 -6.43 -19.73 -6.17
N SER A 87 -7.40 -18.84 -6.37
CA SER A 87 -8.16 -18.72 -7.63
C SER A 87 -7.53 -17.77 -8.66
N LEU A 88 -6.44 -17.08 -8.29
CA LEU A 88 -5.78 -16.13 -9.17
C LEU A 88 -4.94 -16.85 -10.24
N ASP A 89 -4.90 -16.28 -11.44
CA ASP A 89 -3.91 -16.67 -12.45
C ASP A 89 -2.54 -16.03 -12.17
N TYR A 90 -2.54 -14.80 -11.65
CA TYR A 90 -1.32 -14.09 -11.28
C TYR A 90 -1.53 -13.16 -10.07
N PHE A 91 -0.43 -12.79 -9.41
CA PHE A 91 -0.42 -11.81 -8.33
C PHE A 91 0.95 -11.14 -8.20
N GLU A 92 0.96 -9.99 -7.53
CA GLU A 92 2.15 -9.19 -7.22
C GLU A 92 2.58 -9.44 -5.77
N ILE A 93 3.89 -9.51 -5.55
CA ILE A 93 4.53 -9.52 -4.24
C ILE A 93 5.41 -8.28 -4.09
N ASP A 94 5.28 -7.59 -2.97
CA ASP A 94 6.13 -6.44 -2.66
C ASP A 94 6.48 -6.36 -1.17
N LEU A 95 7.63 -5.77 -0.86
CA LEU A 95 8.04 -5.45 0.49
C LEU A 95 8.02 -3.94 0.70
N THR A 96 7.17 -3.49 1.60
CA THR A 96 7.11 -2.09 1.99
C THR A 96 7.87 -1.79 3.27
N PHE A 97 8.40 -0.57 3.26
CA PHE A 97 9.07 0.02 4.39
C PHE A 97 8.19 1.09 5.04
N LYS A 98 8.46 1.41 6.31
CA LYS A 98 7.92 2.58 7.04
C LYS A 98 6.50 2.47 7.58
N ARG A 99 5.77 1.37 7.34
CA ARG A 99 4.43 1.21 7.92
C ARG A 99 4.48 1.07 9.44
N VAL A 100 5.33 0.15 9.91
CA VAL A 100 5.58 -0.08 11.34
C VAL A 100 6.79 0.73 11.78
N GLN A 101 6.75 1.26 13.00
CA GLN A 101 7.89 1.93 13.61
C GLN A 101 8.96 0.90 13.99
N GLY A 102 10.22 1.20 13.65
CA GLY A 102 11.36 0.32 13.91
C GLY A 102 11.71 -0.53 12.70
N ASP A 103 12.23 -1.73 12.95
CA ASP A 103 12.84 -2.60 11.92
C ASP A 103 11.86 -3.58 11.28
N ILE A 104 10.56 -3.46 11.59
CA ILE A 104 9.53 -4.34 11.02
C ILE A 104 9.03 -3.73 9.70
N ASN A 105 9.17 -4.50 8.63
CA ASN A 105 8.64 -4.22 7.30
C ASN A 105 7.36 -5.03 7.06
N GLU A 106 6.61 -4.65 6.03
CA GLU A 106 5.35 -5.29 5.65
C GLU A 106 5.48 -5.85 4.23
N PHE A 107 5.41 -7.16 4.10
CA PHE A 107 5.31 -7.87 2.84
C PHE A 107 3.85 -8.08 2.47
N GLU A 108 3.49 -7.82 1.21
CA GLU A 108 2.11 -7.93 0.74
C GLU A 108 2.00 -8.83 -0.48
N VAL A 109 0.85 -9.51 -0.57
CA VAL A 109 0.41 -10.22 -1.76
C VAL A 109 -0.80 -9.49 -2.32
N ASN A 110 -0.66 -8.93 -3.51
CA ASN A 110 -1.64 -8.04 -4.12
C ASN A 110 -2.06 -8.52 -5.50
N CYS A 111 -3.29 -8.23 -5.91
CA CYS A 111 -3.71 -8.40 -7.30
C CYS A 111 -4.81 -7.39 -7.65
N TYR A 112 -4.80 -6.91 -8.91
CA TYR A 112 -5.89 -6.09 -9.41
C TYR A 112 -7.02 -7.00 -9.88
N ASN A 113 -8.18 -6.83 -9.26
CA ASN A 113 -9.35 -7.56 -9.68
C ASN A 113 -10.10 -6.79 -10.77
N GLU A 114 -10.08 -7.31 -12.00
CA GLU A 114 -10.73 -6.71 -13.16
C GLU A 114 -12.25 -6.61 -13.04
N CYS A 115 -12.90 -7.55 -12.34
CA CYS A 115 -14.36 -7.55 -12.15
C CYS A 115 -14.80 -6.41 -11.22
N TYR A 116 -14.06 -6.17 -10.14
CA TYR A 116 -14.38 -5.15 -9.14
C TYR A 116 -13.67 -3.81 -9.39
N LYS A 117 -12.72 -3.77 -10.33
CA LYS A 117 -11.88 -2.61 -10.66
C LYS A 117 -11.15 -2.05 -9.43
N ILE A 118 -10.68 -2.94 -8.56
CA ILE A 118 -10.01 -2.59 -7.30
C ILE A 118 -8.76 -3.45 -7.09
N ALA A 119 -7.74 -2.85 -6.49
CA ALA A 119 -6.58 -3.58 -5.98
C ALA A 119 -6.97 -4.26 -4.66
N LEU A 120 -6.70 -5.55 -4.54
CA LEU A 120 -6.97 -6.35 -3.36
C LEU A 120 -5.67 -6.90 -2.78
N THR A 121 -5.59 -6.91 -1.45
CA THR A 121 -4.52 -7.56 -0.69
C THR A 121 -5.03 -8.89 -0.16
N TYR A 122 -4.33 -9.96 -0.48
CA TYR A 122 -4.72 -11.34 -0.18
C TYR A 122 -3.99 -11.89 1.04
N ALA A 123 -2.77 -11.43 1.29
CA ALA A 123 -2.03 -11.75 2.50
C ALA A 123 -1.06 -10.64 2.84
N ARG A 124 -0.75 -10.51 4.13
CA ARG A 124 0.29 -9.63 4.65
C ARG A 124 1.20 -10.40 5.59
N VAL A 125 2.48 -10.04 5.58
CA VAL A 125 3.43 -10.53 6.56
C VAL A 125 4.23 -9.39 7.13
N PHE A 126 4.17 -9.22 8.46
CA PHE A 126 5.08 -8.31 9.16
C PHE A 126 6.34 -9.06 9.55
N THR A 127 7.50 -8.59 9.08
CA THR A 127 8.79 -9.24 9.33
C THR A 127 9.96 -8.25 9.36
N ASN A 128 11.01 -8.59 10.10
CA ASN A 128 12.21 -7.74 10.28
C ASN A 128 13.47 -8.26 9.56
N ILE A 129 13.47 -9.51 9.09
CA ILE A 129 14.61 -10.11 8.40
C ILE A 129 14.19 -10.50 6.99
N THR A 130 14.96 -10.05 6.00
CA THR A 130 14.66 -10.18 4.56
C THR A 130 15.82 -10.80 3.79
N ASN A 131 16.38 -11.90 4.31
CA ASN A 131 17.36 -12.72 3.61
C ASN A 131 16.67 -13.95 2.97
N SER A 132 17.37 -14.72 2.14
CA SER A 132 16.73 -15.84 1.41
C SER A 132 16.09 -16.89 2.32
N THR A 133 16.71 -17.22 3.45
CA THR A 133 16.18 -18.21 4.42
C THR A 133 14.92 -17.68 5.10
N SER A 134 14.91 -16.39 5.45
CA SER A 134 13.77 -15.75 6.10
C SER A 134 12.58 -15.61 5.13
N TYR A 135 12.85 -15.34 3.84
CA TYR A 135 11.85 -15.38 2.77
C TYR A 135 11.33 -16.79 2.48
N GLU A 136 12.21 -17.80 2.37
CA GLU A 136 11.79 -19.20 2.20
C GLU A 136 10.84 -19.64 3.30
N ARG A 137 11.18 -19.31 4.56
CA ARG A 137 10.33 -19.59 5.72
C ARG A 137 8.99 -18.87 5.60
N MET A 138 8.99 -17.59 5.25
CA MET A 138 7.78 -16.80 5.06
C MET A 138 6.86 -17.39 3.99
N PHE A 139 7.37 -17.69 2.80
CA PHE A 139 6.58 -18.29 1.72
C PHE A 139 6.08 -19.68 2.09
N SER A 140 6.91 -20.52 2.71
CA SER A 140 6.50 -21.85 3.17
C SER A 140 5.33 -21.77 4.18
N LEU A 141 5.39 -20.82 5.11
CA LEU A 141 4.30 -20.60 6.08
C LEU A 141 3.04 -20.05 5.41
N LEU A 142 3.17 -19.11 4.46
CA LEU A 142 2.03 -18.63 3.68
C LEU A 142 1.32 -19.78 2.96
N PHE A 143 2.06 -20.64 2.26
CA PHE A 143 1.50 -21.80 1.57
C PHE A 143 0.83 -22.79 2.53
N ASN A 144 1.45 -23.05 3.69
CA ASN A 144 0.83 -23.89 4.72
C ASN A 144 -0.48 -23.27 5.23
N TRP A 145 -0.52 -21.96 5.48
CA TRP A 145 -1.75 -21.30 5.96
C TRP A 145 -2.86 -21.25 4.92
N ILE A 146 -2.53 -21.20 3.63
CA ILE A 146 -3.51 -21.44 2.57
C ILE A 146 -4.15 -22.82 2.76
N TYR A 147 -3.37 -23.87 2.98
CA TYR A 147 -3.90 -25.22 3.22
C TYR A 147 -4.75 -25.27 4.51
N GLN A 148 -4.27 -24.70 5.62
CA GLN A 148 -5.02 -24.70 6.88
C GLN A 148 -6.38 -23.98 6.75
N LEU A 149 -6.44 -22.88 5.99
CA LEU A 149 -7.67 -22.10 5.82
C LEU A 149 -8.61 -22.66 4.74
N THR A 150 -8.07 -23.27 3.68
CA THR A 150 -8.88 -23.69 2.52
C THR A 150 -9.08 -25.19 2.41
N GLY A 151 -8.30 -25.98 3.15
CA GLY A 151 -8.21 -27.44 3.02
C GLY A 151 -7.47 -27.91 1.75
N SER A 152 -6.96 -26.99 0.92
CA SER A 152 -6.28 -27.30 -0.34
C SER A 152 -4.93 -26.60 -0.44
N ASN A 153 -3.92 -27.31 -0.95
CA ASN A 153 -2.64 -26.69 -1.24
C ASN A 153 -2.77 -25.71 -2.43
N PRO A 154 -1.97 -24.63 -2.44
CA PRO A 154 -1.87 -23.80 -3.64
C PRO A 154 -1.38 -24.65 -4.81
N LYS A 155 -2.07 -24.54 -5.94
CA LYS A 155 -1.66 -25.21 -7.19
C LYS A 155 -0.83 -24.26 -8.03
N ILE A 156 0.15 -24.81 -8.72
CA ILE A 156 1.08 -24.07 -9.56
C ILE A 156 0.98 -24.60 -10.99
N PHE A 157 0.76 -23.70 -11.94
CA PHE A 157 0.39 -24.09 -13.30
C PHE A 157 1.42 -24.99 -13.98
N HIS A 158 2.72 -24.68 -13.89
CA HIS A 158 3.75 -25.51 -14.54
C HIS A 158 3.96 -26.88 -13.88
N ILE A 159 3.25 -27.17 -12.80
CA ILE A 159 3.35 -28.42 -12.03
C ILE A 159 2.04 -29.19 -12.10
N ASP A 160 0.93 -28.52 -11.79
CA ASP A 160 -0.40 -29.10 -11.67
C ASP A 160 -1.30 -28.83 -12.90
N ASN A 161 -0.79 -28.14 -13.92
CA ASN A 161 -1.54 -27.62 -15.08
C ASN A 161 -2.75 -26.72 -14.72
N THR A 162 -2.79 -26.24 -13.47
CA THR A 162 -3.85 -25.40 -12.90
C THR A 162 -3.28 -24.52 -11.78
N GLY A 163 -3.99 -23.45 -11.40
CA GLY A 163 -3.57 -22.54 -10.34
C GLY A 163 -2.68 -21.41 -10.83
N TRP A 164 -1.74 -20.98 -9.99
CA TRP A 164 -0.92 -19.78 -10.24
C TRP A 164 -0.01 -19.96 -11.46
N LYS A 165 -0.14 -19.06 -12.42
CA LYS A 165 0.62 -19.04 -13.68
C LYS A 165 1.78 -18.06 -13.66
N CYS A 166 1.67 -16.97 -12.89
CA CYS A 166 2.68 -15.93 -12.82
C CYS A 166 2.70 -15.24 -11.45
N ILE A 167 3.89 -15.01 -10.91
CA ILE A 167 4.14 -14.22 -9.71
C ILE A 167 5.01 -13.05 -10.11
N LEU A 168 4.47 -11.85 -9.94
CA LEU A 168 5.16 -10.62 -10.24
C LEU A 168 5.85 -10.08 -9.01
N GLY A 169 7.08 -9.64 -9.14
CA GLY A 169 7.79 -9.02 -8.03
C GLY A 169 8.94 -8.16 -8.47
N ASP A 170 9.57 -7.54 -7.50
CA ASP A 170 10.82 -6.82 -7.72
C ASP A 170 11.96 -7.80 -7.95
N LEU A 171 12.99 -7.33 -8.65
CA LEU A 171 14.19 -8.14 -8.91
C LEU A 171 15.12 -8.18 -7.68
N ASP A 172 14.55 -8.53 -6.52
CA ASP A 172 15.27 -8.77 -5.27
C ASP A 172 15.72 -10.23 -5.19
N ARG A 173 17.04 -10.43 -5.14
CA ARG A 173 17.64 -11.78 -5.15
C ARG A 173 17.26 -12.61 -3.94
N ALA A 174 17.10 -11.98 -2.76
CA ALA A 174 16.78 -12.70 -1.54
C ALA A 174 15.34 -13.21 -1.57
N GLN A 175 14.41 -12.35 -1.98
CA GLN A 175 13.00 -12.65 -2.15
C GLN A 175 12.77 -13.71 -3.23
N ALA A 176 13.35 -13.55 -4.42
CA ALA A 176 13.23 -14.51 -5.51
C ALA A 176 13.79 -15.88 -5.12
N LYS A 177 14.98 -15.92 -4.50
CA LYS A 177 15.56 -17.18 -4.02
C LYS A 177 14.69 -17.82 -2.93
N GLY A 178 14.18 -17.04 -1.98
CA GLY A 178 13.28 -17.56 -0.95
C GLY A 178 12.00 -18.15 -1.52
N LEU A 179 11.39 -17.48 -2.52
CA LEU A 179 10.25 -18.01 -3.27
C LEU A 179 10.60 -19.31 -3.97
N GLY A 180 11.69 -19.35 -4.75
CA GLY A 180 12.13 -20.55 -5.45
C GLY A 180 12.40 -21.72 -4.50
N LEU A 181 13.00 -21.48 -3.34
CA LEU A 181 13.25 -22.52 -2.32
C LEU A 181 11.94 -23.05 -1.70
N ALA A 182 10.96 -22.17 -1.45
CA ALA A 182 9.65 -22.59 -0.98
C ALA A 182 8.90 -23.43 -2.03
N LEU A 183 9.00 -23.07 -3.31
CA LEU A 183 8.44 -23.86 -4.42
C LEU A 183 9.14 -25.21 -4.56
N ASN A 184 10.47 -25.24 -4.48
CA ASN A 184 11.25 -26.47 -4.51
C ASN A 184 10.91 -27.41 -3.32
N ARG A 185 10.62 -26.86 -2.14
CA ARG A 185 10.14 -27.66 -1.00
C ARG A 185 8.79 -28.31 -1.28
N LEU A 186 7.87 -27.62 -1.94
CA LEU A 186 6.59 -28.20 -2.34
C LEU A 186 6.78 -29.24 -3.46
N TYR A 187 7.71 -28.99 -4.37
CA TYR A 187 7.91 -29.80 -5.57
C TYR A 187 9.41 -29.99 -5.88
N PRO A 188 10.06 -31.02 -5.32
CA PRO A 188 11.51 -31.19 -5.39
C PRO A 188 12.10 -31.54 -6.76
N ASN A 189 11.26 -31.74 -7.78
CA ASN A 189 11.67 -32.19 -9.11
C ASN A 189 12.43 -31.13 -9.92
N LEU A 190 12.29 -29.85 -9.57
CA LEU A 190 13.02 -28.74 -10.17
C LEU A 190 13.84 -28.03 -9.09
N THR A 191 15.01 -27.53 -9.46
CA THR A 191 15.77 -26.62 -8.61
C THR A 191 15.01 -25.31 -8.37
N TRP A 192 15.39 -24.57 -7.33
CA TRP A 192 14.76 -23.28 -7.02
C TRP A 192 14.89 -22.26 -8.18
N GLU A 193 15.98 -22.30 -8.97
CA GLU A 193 16.17 -21.42 -10.13
C GLU A 193 15.27 -21.82 -11.28
N GLU A 194 15.16 -23.12 -11.55
CA GLU A 194 14.25 -23.64 -12.58
C GLU A 194 12.82 -23.25 -12.27
N HIS A 195 12.33 -23.42 -11.03
CA HIS A 195 10.99 -22.98 -10.65
C HIS A 195 10.70 -21.52 -11.03
N LEU A 196 11.66 -20.61 -10.82
CA LEU A 196 11.48 -19.20 -11.14
C LEU A 196 11.36 -18.96 -12.65
N THR A 197 12.01 -19.75 -13.50
CA THR A 197 11.87 -19.62 -14.97
C THR A 197 10.48 -19.95 -15.49
N TYR A 198 9.67 -20.68 -14.72
CA TYR A 198 8.30 -21.07 -15.09
C TYR A 198 7.22 -20.14 -14.54
N ILE A 199 7.53 -19.32 -13.52
CA ILE A 199 6.48 -18.62 -12.76
C ILE A 199 6.82 -17.16 -12.42
N PHE A 200 8.08 -16.77 -12.35
CA PHE A 200 8.45 -15.45 -11.85
C PHE A 200 8.61 -14.43 -12.98
N LYS A 201 7.97 -13.27 -12.85
CA LYS A 201 8.08 -12.13 -13.78
C LYS A 201 8.53 -10.89 -13.02
N SER A 202 9.59 -10.26 -13.49
CA SER A 202 10.17 -9.09 -12.85
C SER A 202 9.44 -7.80 -13.22
N CYS A 203 9.27 -6.91 -12.24
CA CYS A 203 8.70 -5.58 -12.46
C CYS A 203 9.59 -4.72 -13.37
N ARG A 204 9.03 -4.32 -14.51
CA ARG A 204 9.74 -3.57 -15.54
C ARG A 204 9.94 -2.11 -15.19
N ILE A 205 9.05 -1.54 -14.37
CA ILE A 205 9.21 -0.19 -13.83
C ILE A 205 10.45 -0.12 -12.95
N HIS A 206 10.64 -1.10 -12.05
CA HIS A 206 11.81 -1.15 -11.18
C HIS A 206 13.11 -1.37 -11.97
N TYR A 207 13.09 -2.28 -12.95
CA TYR A 207 14.19 -2.44 -13.90
C TYR A 207 14.57 -1.12 -14.59
N ASN A 208 13.60 -0.45 -15.20
CA ASN A 208 13.82 0.81 -15.93
C ASN A 208 14.30 1.95 -15.00
N ARG A 209 13.74 2.02 -13.78
CA ARG A 209 14.14 3.00 -12.75
C ARG A 209 15.59 2.80 -12.33
N ASN A 210 16.04 1.55 -12.18
CA ASN A 210 17.42 1.21 -11.86
C ASN A 210 18.39 1.67 -12.96
N ILE A 211 18.06 1.43 -14.23
CA ILE A 211 18.86 1.93 -15.37
C ILE A 211 18.91 3.46 -15.38
N LYS A 212 17.75 4.11 -15.24
CA LYS A 212 17.64 5.57 -15.26
C LYS A 212 18.54 6.23 -14.22
N ASN A 213 18.53 5.70 -12.99
CA ASN A 213 19.25 6.25 -11.85
C ASN A 213 20.76 5.93 -11.88
N ASN A 214 21.21 5.00 -12.72
CA ASN A 214 22.63 4.68 -12.88
C ASN A 214 23.36 5.79 -13.68
N LYS A 215 24.70 5.83 -13.57
CA LYS A 215 25.58 6.79 -14.23
C LYS A 215 26.05 6.37 -15.63
N TYR A 216 25.61 5.22 -16.14
CA TYR A 216 25.95 4.77 -17.50
C TYR A 216 25.62 5.83 -18.57
N PRO A 217 26.42 5.92 -19.64
CA PRO A 217 26.15 6.81 -20.76
C PRO A 217 24.89 6.37 -21.53
N ASN A 218 24.34 7.28 -22.33
CA ASN A 218 23.05 7.07 -22.99
C ASN A 218 23.04 5.88 -23.96
N ASN A 219 24.13 5.64 -24.69
CA ASN A 219 24.25 4.50 -25.61
C ASN A 219 24.17 3.16 -24.85
N VAL A 220 24.84 3.05 -23.70
CA VAL A 220 24.78 1.86 -22.85
C VAL A 220 23.39 1.70 -22.24
N LYS A 221 22.77 2.79 -21.76
CA LYS A 221 21.39 2.75 -21.26
C LYS A 221 20.39 2.31 -22.33
N GLN A 222 20.55 2.73 -23.59
CA GLN A 222 19.69 2.31 -24.69
C GLN A 222 19.73 0.79 -24.88
N LEU A 223 20.92 0.19 -24.91
CA LEU A 223 21.10 -1.26 -24.98
C LEU A 223 20.48 -1.98 -23.78
N MET A 224 20.64 -1.44 -22.56
CA MET A 224 20.00 -1.99 -21.37
C MET A 224 18.47 -1.91 -21.47
N TYR A 225 17.87 -0.83 -21.97
CA TYR A 225 16.42 -0.76 -22.18
C TYR A 225 15.92 -1.71 -23.28
N GLU A 226 16.75 -1.99 -24.28
CA GLU A 226 16.44 -2.91 -25.36
C GLU A 226 16.49 -4.38 -24.93
N TYR A 227 17.39 -4.75 -24.01
CA TYR A 227 17.60 -6.11 -23.52
C TYR A 227 16.31 -6.92 -23.21
N PRO A 228 15.35 -6.42 -22.40
CA PRO A 228 14.10 -7.15 -22.12
C PRO A 228 13.09 -7.11 -23.28
N ASN A 229 13.29 -6.24 -24.28
CA ASN A 229 12.42 -6.08 -25.45
C ASN A 229 12.88 -6.88 -26.68
N ALA A 230 14.14 -7.32 -26.69
CA ALA A 230 14.71 -7.97 -27.86
C ALA A 230 13.87 -9.21 -28.22
N SER A 231 13.49 -9.29 -29.49
CA SER A 231 12.54 -10.29 -30.02
C SER A 231 13.22 -11.57 -30.52
N THR A 232 14.55 -11.61 -30.54
CA THR A 232 15.33 -12.81 -30.90
C THR A 232 16.48 -13.04 -29.92
N ILE A 233 16.89 -14.30 -29.78
CA ILE A 233 18.02 -14.68 -28.93
C ILE A 233 19.31 -14.04 -29.46
N GLU A 234 19.47 -14.02 -30.78
CA GLU A 234 20.63 -13.42 -31.45
C GLU A 234 20.78 -11.95 -31.07
N ARG A 235 19.69 -11.17 -31.06
CA ARG A 235 19.75 -9.76 -30.68
C ARG A 235 20.10 -9.57 -29.21
N VAL A 236 19.63 -10.45 -28.32
CA VAL A 236 20.00 -10.41 -26.90
C VAL A 236 21.50 -10.63 -26.72
N GLU A 237 22.07 -11.62 -27.42
CA GLU A 237 23.50 -11.92 -27.36
C GLU A 237 24.35 -10.80 -27.99
N GLU A 238 23.88 -10.18 -29.09
CA GLU A 238 24.49 -8.97 -29.65
C GLU A 238 24.52 -7.82 -28.63
N ILE A 239 23.41 -7.55 -27.96
CA ILE A 239 23.32 -6.52 -26.90
C ILE A 239 24.36 -6.80 -25.81
N ILE A 240 24.45 -8.05 -25.34
CA ILE A 240 25.43 -8.44 -24.33
C ILE A 240 26.85 -8.17 -24.83
N GLN A 241 27.15 -8.48 -26.09
CA GLN A 241 28.47 -8.26 -26.66
C GLN A 241 28.80 -6.76 -26.83
N GLU A 242 27.84 -5.96 -27.27
CA GLU A 242 27.97 -4.50 -27.36
C GLU A 242 28.20 -3.88 -25.96
N LEU A 243 27.49 -4.35 -24.94
CA LEU A 243 27.68 -3.93 -23.56
C LEU A 243 29.08 -4.31 -23.04
N LYS A 244 29.57 -5.52 -23.31
CA LYS A 244 30.96 -5.92 -22.97
C LYS A 244 31.99 -5.00 -23.63
N ASN A 245 31.77 -4.64 -24.89
CA ASN A 245 32.67 -3.80 -25.66
C ASN A 245 32.66 -2.32 -25.21
N SER A 246 31.63 -1.87 -24.48
CA SER A 246 31.53 -0.50 -23.98
C SER A 246 32.62 -0.12 -22.95
N GLN A 247 33.22 -1.13 -22.29
CA GLN A 247 34.24 -0.95 -21.24
C GLN A 247 33.81 -0.03 -20.08
N GLU A 248 32.49 0.16 -19.89
CA GLU A 248 31.96 0.96 -18.78
C GLU A 248 32.25 0.31 -17.42
N PRO A 249 32.56 1.10 -16.37
CA PRO A 249 32.74 0.56 -15.03
C PRO A 249 31.49 -0.20 -14.55
N ASN A 250 31.70 -1.39 -13.97
CA ASN A 250 30.65 -2.28 -13.45
C ASN A 250 29.70 -2.87 -14.50
N ILE A 251 29.95 -2.70 -15.81
CA ILE A 251 29.08 -3.31 -16.83
C ILE A 251 29.14 -4.84 -16.79
N ASN A 252 30.29 -5.40 -16.44
CA ASN A 252 30.45 -6.85 -16.27
C ASN A 252 29.60 -7.39 -15.11
N ASP A 253 29.46 -6.64 -14.02
CA ASP A 253 28.59 -7.05 -12.90
C ASP A 253 27.12 -7.03 -13.32
N TRP A 254 26.74 -6.01 -14.11
CA TRP A 254 25.41 -5.95 -14.72
C TRP A 254 25.18 -7.17 -15.62
N ILE A 255 26.10 -7.46 -16.55
CA ILE A 255 25.98 -8.60 -17.45
C ILE A 255 25.89 -9.90 -16.65
N LEU A 256 26.78 -10.11 -15.68
CA LEU A 256 26.81 -11.31 -14.85
C LEU A 256 25.48 -11.52 -14.13
N PHE A 257 24.88 -10.45 -13.62
CA PHE A 257 23.61 -10.54 -12.90
C PHE A 257 22.43 -10.80 -13.85
N TYR A 258 22.34 -10.06 -14.96
CA TYR A 258 21.21 -10.16 -15.89
C TYR A 258 21.29 -11.37 -16.83
N THR A 259 22.41 -12.10 -16.86
CA THR A 259 22.56 -13.38 -17.59
C THR A 259 22.30 -14.61 -16.71
N ILE A 260 22.07 -14.45 -15.40
CA ILE A 260 21.59 -15.53 -14.54
C ILE A 260 20.26 -16.05 -15.12
N SER A 261 20.14 -17.38 -15.23
CA SER A 261 19.03 -18.06 -15.95
C SER A 261 17.65 -17.52 -15.54
N TRP A 262 17.34 -17.54 -14.24
CA TRP A 262 16.04 -17.07 -13.75
C TRP A 262 15.85 -15.55 -13.88
N VAL A 263 16.92 -14.76 -13.76
CA VAL A 263 16.84 -13.29 -13.92
C VAL A 263 16.46 -12.95 -15.35
N ARG A 264 17.15 -13.56 -16.31
CA ARG A 264 16.90 -13.38 -17.74
C ARG A 264 15.49 -13.84 -18.12
N ALA A 265 15.09 -15.03 -17.68
CA ALA A 265 13.75 -15.58 -17.89
C ALA A 265 12.64 -14.69 -17.29
N SER A 266 12.89 -14.05 -16.15
CA SER A 266 11.91 -13.16 -15.52
C SER A 266 11.70 -11.83 -16.24
N LEU A 267 12.61 -11.44 -17.15
CA LEU A 267 12.59 -10.14 -17.85
C LEU A 267 12.28 -10.25 -19.34
N ASN A 268 12.64 -11.37 -19.96
CA ASN A 268 12.47 -11.59 -21.40
C ASN A 268 11.81 -12.95 -21.65
N ILE A 269 10.66 -12.91 -22.33
CA ILE A 269 9.83 -14.08 -22.67
C ILE A 269 10.60 -15.16 -23.43
N LEU A 270 11.60 -14.80 -24.23
CA LEU A 270 12.39 -15.76 -25.02
C LEU A 270 13.10 -16.82 -24.18
N TYR A 271 13.36 -16.51 -22.91
CA TYR A 271 14.02 -17.39 -21.95
C TYR A 271 13.05 -17.89 -20.86
N SER A 272 11.80 -17.43 -20.89
CA SER A 272 10.78 -17.79 -19.92
C SER A 272 10.02 -19.04 -20.38
N PHE A 273 9.63 -19.86 -19.42
CA PHE A 273 8.67 -20.95 -19.66
C PHE A 273 7.23 -20.56 -19.28
N ILE A 274 7.00 -19.31 -18.85
CA ILE A 274 5.66 -18.75 -18.75
C ILE A 274 5.07 -18.67 -20.17
N SER A 275 3.84 -19.16 -20.34
CA SER A 275 3.18 -19.12 -21.66
C SER A 275 3.00 -17.70 -22.18
N GLU A 276 3.04 -17.52 -23.50
CA GLU A 276 2.89 -16.22 -24.14
C GLU A 276 1.60 -15.49 -23.72
N ASP A 277 0.48 -16.23 -23.72
CA ASP A 277 -0.80 -15.71 -23.24
C ASP A 277 -0.72 -15.18 -21.80
N THR A 278 -0.09 -15.93 -20.89
CA THR A 278 0.07 -15.53 -19.49
C THR A 278 1.02 -14.34 -19.36
N TRP A 279 2.13 -14.37 -20.10
CA TRP A 279 3.14 -13.32 -20.06
C TRP A 279 2.56 -11.96 -20.45
N TYR A 280 1.76 -11.90 -21.51
CA TYR A 280 1.13 -10.66 -21.97
C TYR A 280 -0.16 -10.30 -21.22
N ALA A 281 -0.86 -11.27 -20.63
CA ALA A 281 -2.01 -10.99 -19.77
C ALA A 281 -1.61 -10.46 -18.38
N SER A 282 -0.42 -10.84 -17.88
CA SER A 282 0.13 -10.34 -16.63
C SER A 282 0.79 -8.95 -16.83
N PRO A 283 0.64 -8.02 -15.87
CA PRO A 283 1.19 -6.68 -16.04
C PRO A 283 2.72 -6.66 -16.12
N ASP A 284 3.28 -5.58 -16.66
CA ASP A 284 4.74 -5.32 -16.64
C ASP A 284 5.16 -4.43 -15.45
N ASN A 285 4.21 -4.08 -14.58
CA ASN A 285 4.41 -3.15 -13.50
C ASN A 285 3.76 -3.65 -12.20
N THR A 286 4.23 -3.11 -11.09
CA THR A 286 3.67 -3.33 -9.74
C THR A 286 2.81 -2.14 -9.28
N ASN A 287 2.10 -1.48 -10.21
CA ASN A 287 1.27 -0.32 -9.87
C ASN A 287 0.17 -0.68 -8.86
N VAL A 288 -0.26 -1.94 -8.83
CA VAL A 288 -1.27 -2.44 -7.90
C VAL A 288 -0.70 -2.44 -6.50
N ALA A 289 0.47 -3.05 -6.30
CA ALA A 289 1.21 -2.98 -5.05
C ALA A 289 1.49 -1.52 -4.65
N GLU A 290 2.08 -0.70 -5.54
CA GLU A 290 2.36 0.72 -5.26
C GLU A 290 1.09 1.50 -4.85
N SER A 291 -0.06 1.19 -5.45
CA SER A 291 -1.37 1.81 -5.14
C SER A 291 -1.93 1.34 -3.80
N CYS A 292 -1.87 0.03 -3.48
CA CYS A 292 -2.22 -0.51 -2.17
C CYS A 292 -1.44 0.22 -1.08
N HIS A 293 -0.11 0.23 -1.21
CA HIS A 293 0.77 0.90 -0.27
C HIS A 293 0.45 2.39 -0.13
N ALA A 294 0.21 3.10 -1.24
CA ALA A 294 -0.12 4.52 -1.21
C ALA A 294 -1.46 4.80 -0.52
N ASN A 295 -2.46 3.95 -0.71
CA ASN A 295 -3.77 4.10 -0.09
C ASN A 295 -3.71 3.85 1.41
N GLU A 296 -3.02 2.80 1.83
CA GLU A 296 -2.92 2.45 3.24
C GLU A 296 -2.03 3.40 4.03
N ASN A 297 -0.99 3.95 3.39
CA ASN A 297 -0.18 5.00 3.99
C ASN A 297 -1.00 6.26 4.35
N ARG A 298 -2.21 6.44 3.79
CA ARG A 298 -3.16 7.49 4.22
C ARG A 298 -3.78 7.18 5.58
N ASP A 299 -3.85 5.91 5.94
CA ASP A 299 -4.28 5.44 7.25
C ASP A 299 -3.13 5.49 8.27
N GLY A 300 -1.98 6.09 7.92
CA GLY A 300 -0.88 6.40 8.83
C GLY A 300 0.42 5.64 8.55
N LYS A 301 1.54 6.23 8.98
CA LYS A 301 2.91 5.67 8.87
C LYS A 301 3.57 5.63 10.24
N SER A 302 4.61 4.80 10.39
CA SER A 302 5.36 4.64 11.64
C SER A 302 4.44 4.29 12.83
N LEU A 303 3.57 3.30 12.63
CA LEU A 303 2.62 2.82 13.62
C LEU A 303 3.25 1.77 14.53
N SER A 304 2.68 1.53 15.72
CA SER A 304 2.99 0.29 16.45
C SER A 304 2.48 -0.93 15.66
N LEU A 305 3.06 -2.11 15.93
CA LEU A 305 2.75 -3.33 15.18
C LEU A 305 1.27 -3.69 15.26
N GLU A 306 0.69 -3.68 16.46
CA GLU A 306 -0.74 -3.95 16.67
C GLU A 306 -1.64 -2.97 15.90
N VAL A 307 -1.32 -1.67 15.96
CA VAL A 307 -2.10 -0.65 15.27
C VAL A 307 -1.99 -0.81 13.74
N ALA A 308 -0.83 -1.20 13.23
CA ALA A 308 -0.66 -1.50 11.81
C ALA A 308 -1.53 -2.69 11.38
N ILE A 309 -1.51 -3.79 12.14
CA ILE A 309 -2.31 -5.00 11.87
C ILE A 309 -3.81 -4.70 11.89
N LEU A 310 -4.30 -4.00 12.92
CA LEU A 310 -5.73 -3.69 13.05
C LEU A 310 -6.22 -2.74 11.94
N ARG A 311 -5.39 -1.78 11.52
CA ARG A 311 -5.71 -0.91 10.37
C ARG A 311 -5.69 -1.68 9.05
N ALA A 312 -4.73 -2.58 8.88
CA ALA A 312 -4.66 -3.47 7.72
C ALA A 312 -5.90 -4.37 7.62
N LYS A 313 -6.29 -5.03 8.73
CA LYS A 313 -7.51 -5.84 8.82
C LYS A 313 -8.73 -5.06 8.33
N LYS A 314 -8.96 -3.87 8.90
CA LYS A 314 -10.09 -3.02 8.55
C LYS A 314 -10.08 -2.60 7.08
N TYR A 315 -8.90 -2.32 6.52
CA TYR A 315 -8.74 -1.95 5.12
C TYR A 315 -9.10 -3.12 4.19
N ASP A 316 -8.53 -4.29 4.47
CA ASP A 316 -8.72 -5.52 3.69
C ASP A 316 -10.18 -5.97 3.74
N GLU A 317 -10.76 -6.07 4.94
CA GLU A 317 -12.17 -6.43 5.15
C GLU A 317 -13.10 -5.51 4.39
N ARG A 318 -12.89 -4.18 4.46
CA ARG A 318 -13.71 -3.21 3.74
C ARG A 318 -13.67 -3.44 2.23
N ASN A 319 -12.50 -3.76 1.67
CA ASN A 319 -12.36 -4.01 0.24
C ASN A 319 -13.04 -5.32 -0.16
N PHE A 320 -12.89 -6.38 0.64
CA PHE A 320 -13.55 -7.65 0.38
C PHE A 320 -15.08 -7.59 0.58
N VAL A 321 -15.58 -6.80 1.53
CA VAL A 321 -17.02 -6.52 1.71
C VAL A 321 -17.55 -5.75 0.50
N THR A 322 -16.78 -4.81 -0.04
CA THR A 322 -17.14 -4.10 -1.26
C THR A 322 -17.39 -5.08 -2.42
N CYS A 323 -16.49 -6.04 -2.62
CA CYS A 323 -16.65 -7.07 -3.66
C CYS A 323 -17.94 -7.86 -3.46
N GLN A 324 -18.20 -8.33 -2.23
CA GLN A 324 -19.43 -9.04 -1.88
C GLN A 324 -20.69 -8.22 -2.13
N THR A 325 -20.69 -6.93 -1.76
CA THR A 325 -21.83 -6.05 -2.02
C THR A 325 -22.07 -5.89 -3.52
N GLN A 326 -21.02 -5.80 -4.32
CA GLN A 326 -21.15 -5.75 -5.78
C GLN A 326 -21.71 -7.08 -6.33
N ASP A 327 -21.25 -8.23 -5.84
CA ASP A 327 -21.77 -9.54 -6.26
C ASP A 327 -23.25 -9.71 -5.90
N GLN A 328 -23.63 -9.32 -4.69
CA GLN A 328 -24.98 -9.52 -4.16
C GLN A 328 -26.01 -8.56 -4.76
N TYR A 329 -25.62 -7.31 -4.99
CA TYR A 329 -26.56 -6.24 -5.37
C TYR A 329 -26.29 -5.63 -6.75
N GLY A 330 -25.18 -5.99 -7.41
CA GLY A 330 -24.75 -5.36 -8.68
C GLY A 330 -24.22 -3.93 -8.53
N ILE A 331 -24.10 -3.42 -7.29
CA ILE A 331 -23.74 -2.04 -7.00
C ILE A 331 -22.22 -1.91 -6.88
N ARG A 332 -21.61 -1.19 -7.83
CA ARG A 332 -20.17 -0.95 -7.84
C ARG A 332 -19.78 0.15 -6.85
N LYS A 333 -18.61 0.01 -6.22
CA LYS A 333 -17.99 1.11 -5.46
C LYS A 333 -17.54 2.20 -6.41
N THR A 334 -18.11 3.38 -6.27
CA THR A 334 -17.68 4.57 -7.01
C THR A 334 -16.41 5.14 -6.37
N GLY A 335 -15.31 5.15 -7.13
CA GLY A 335 -13.99 5.57 -6.64
C GLY A 335 -13.80 7.08 -6.45
N LYS A 336 -14.83 7.89 -6.73
CA LYS A 336 -14.80 9.34 -6.56
C LYS A 336 -16.08 9.78 -5.88
N ASP A 337 -15.91 10.50 -4.78
CA ASP A 337 -16.96 11.36 -4.26
C ASP A 337 -17.28 12.41 -5.34
N HIS A 338 -18.43 12.23 -6.00
CA HIS A 338 -18.98 13.17 -6.96
C HIS A 338 -19.92 14.18 -6.28
N GLY A 339 -19.89 14.25 -4.95
CA GLY A 339 -20.49 15.34 -4.19
C GLY A 339 -20.09 16.69 -4.78
N VAL A 340 -21.02 17.64 -4.71
CA VAL A 340 -20.86 18.99 -5.26
C VAL A 340 -19.53 19.61 -4.80
N VAL A 341 -19.21 19.42 -3.52
CA VAL A 341 -17.98 19.90 -2.86
C VAL A 341 -16.70 19.36 -3.52
N MET A 342 -16.63 18.06 -3.82
CA MET A 342 -15.43 17.46 -4.44
C MET A 342 -15.32 17.81 -5.93
N ARG A 343 -16.44 18.01 -6.63
CA ARG A 343 -16.45 18.55 -7.99
C ARG A 343 -15.96 19.98 -8.04
N GLU A 344 -16.40 20.84 -7.12
CA GLU A 344 -15.93 22.22 -6.99
C GLU A 344 -14.45 22.27 -6.63
N LYS A 345 -13.98 21.46 -5.68
CA LYS A 345 -12.56 21.36 -5.33
C LYS A 345 -11.69 20.95 -6.52
N GLN A 346 -12.14 19.99 -7.33
CA GLN A 346 -11.43 19.59 -8.55
C GLN A 346 -11.49 20.65 -9.65
N ALA A 347 -12.59 21.40 -9.77
CA ALA A 347 -12.70 22.53 -10.69
C ALA A 347 -11.75 23.66 -10.29
N MET A 348 -11.67 23.96 -9.00
CA MET A 348 -10.80 24.98 -8.42
C MET A 348 -9.32 24.61 -8.57
N CYS A 349 -8.93 23.36 -8.26
CA CYS A 349 -7.57 22.86 -8.52
C CYS A 349 -7.19 22.89 -10.02
N ARG A 350 -8.15 22.63 -10.92
CA ARG A 350 -7.93 22.73 -12.38
C ARG A 350 -7.79 24.18 -12.83
N SER A 351 -8.56 25.10 -12.25
CA SER A 351 -8.46 26.55 -12.48
C SER A 351 -7.10 27.09 -12.04
N LEU A 352 -6.64 26.73 -10.83
CA LEU A 352 -5.33 27.12 -10.29
C LEU A 352 -4.17 26.62 -11.17
N LYS A 353 -4.26 25.40 -11.71
CA LYS A 353 -3.25 24.87 -12.64
C LYS A 353 -3.26 25.57 -14.00
N ARG A 354 -4.42 26.04 -14.48
CA ARG A 354 -4.52 26.83 -15.73
C ARG A 354 -3.97 28.25 -15.57
N GLY A 355 -4.13 28.87 -14.40
CA GLY A 355 -3.56 30.19 -14.11
C GLY A 355 -2.02 30.19 -14.02
N GLN A 356 -1.39 29.05 -13.73
CA GLN A 356 0.07 28.91 -13.74
C GLN A 356 0.65 28.73 -15.15
N SER A 357 -0.11 28.17 -16.09
CA SER A 357 0.33 27.99 -17.49
C SER A 357 0.09 29.22 -18.38
N SER A 358 -0.82 30.14 -18.00
CA SER A 358 -1.04 31.38 -18.75
C SER A 358 0.05 32.45 -18.59
N ASN A 359 0.90 32.37 -17.55
CA ASN A 359 2.01 33.32 -17.34
C ASN A 359 3.31 32.94 -18.06
N LYS A 360 3.29 31.96 -18.97
CA LYS A 360 4.49 31.53 -19.72
C LYS A 360 4.53 31.96 -21.19
N VAL A 361 3.54 32.71 -21.65
CA VAL A 361 3.49 33.19 -23.04
C VAL A 361 3.34 34.70 -23.05
N GLU A 362 4.42 35.41 -22.75
CA GLU A 362 4.66 36.74 -23.33
C GLU A 362 6.12 37.19 -23.12
N SER A 363 6.68 37.76 -24.19
CA SER A 363 7.99 38.43 -24.31
C SER A 363 9.23 37.56 -24.65
N PHE A 364 9.32 37.17 -25.92
CA PHE A 364 10.59 37.31 -26.65
C PHE A 364 10.64 38.73 -27.23
N THR A 365 11.46 39.62 -26.66
CA THR A 365 12.20 40.66 -27.40
C THR A 365 13.22 41.37 -26.49
N THR A 366 14.50 41.13 -26.81
CA THR A 366 15.69 41.99 -26.70
C THR A 366 15.90 43.04 -25.59
N GLN A 367 17.09 42.88 -24.97
CA GLN A 367 18.10 43.89 -24.55
C GLN A 367 18.10 44.51 -23.14
N LYS A 368 19.21 44.18 -22.44
CA LYS A 368 20.08 44.97 -21.54
C LYS A 368 19.45 45.98 -20.56
N GLY A 369 19.74 45.77 -19.26
CA GLY A 369 19.78 46.85 -18.26
C GLY A 369 19.79 46.34 -16.82
N ASN A 370 20.96 46.34 -16.17
CA ASN A 370 21.10 46.13 -14.73
C ASN A 370 20.45 47.27 -13.93
N LYS A 371 19.52 46.97 -13.00
CA LYS A 371 19.50 47.38 -11.57
C LYS A 371 18.13 47.10 -10.92
N SER A 372 18.17 46.92 -9.60
CA SER A 372 17.06 46.79 -8.63
C SER A 372 16.14 45.56 -8.70
N ARG A 373 16.53 44.46 -8.03
CA ARG A 373 15.70 43.23 -7.86
C ARG A 373 15.51 42.81 -6.41
N LYS A 374 15.33 43.75 -5.48
CA LYS A 374 15.11 43.44 -4.05
C LYS A 374 13.81 43.97 -3.42
N VAL A 375 13.03 44.84 -4.05
CA VAL A 375 11.85 45.46 -3.40
C VAL A 375 10.50 44.87 -3.86
N ALA A 376 10.38 44.33 -5.08
CA ALA A 376 9.10 43.83 -5.61
C ALA A 376 8.70 42.41 -5.13
N LYS A 377 9.62 41.63 -4.54
CA LYS A 377 9.31 40.25 -4.07
C LYS A 377 8.58 40.22 -2.72
N THR A 378 8.65 41.29 -1.93
CA THR A 378 8.09 41.29 -0.58
C THR A 378 6.58 41.55 -0.59
N HIS A 379 6.08 42.42 -1.47
CA HIS A 379 4.65 42.75 -1.55
C HIS A 379 3.77 41.63 -2.12
N VAL A 380 4.25 40.85 -3.10
CA VAL A 380 3.46 39.75 -3.71
C VAL A 380 3.31 38.54 -2.76
N ILE A 381 4.27 38.33 -1.86
CA ILE A 381 4.20 37.24 -0.87
C ILE A 381 3.20 37.58 0.24
N ASP A 382 3.16 38.84 0.69
CA ASP A 382 2.23 39.32 1.72
C ASP A 382 0.75 39.26 1.28
N ASP A 383 0.45 39.57 0.01
CA ASP A 383 -0.93 39.52 -0.50
C ASP A 383 -1.43 38.07 -0.69
N LEU A 384 -0.55 37.16 -1.12
CA LEU A 384 -0.84 35.71 -1.21
C LEU A 384 -1.09 35.06 0.17
N GLU A 385 -0.42 35.55 1.21
CA GLU A 385 -0.56 35.04 2.58
C GLU A 385 -1.84 35.54 3.24
N LYS A 386 -2.24 36.79 2.97
CA LYS A 386 -3.55 37.35 3.35
C LYS A 386 -4.72 36.64 2.66
N GLU A 387 -4.61 36.33 1.36
CA GLU A 387 -5.65 35.56 0.65
C GLU A 387 -5.80 34.13 1.18
N LYS A 388 -4.69 33.46 1.51
CA LYS A 388 -4.72 32.13 2.15
C LYS A 388 -5.40 32.14 3.52
N GLN A 389 -5.13 33.17 4.32
CA GLN A 389 -5.81 33.33 5.62
C GLN A 389 -7.32 33.59 5.45
N MET A 390 -7.71 34.41 4.47
CA MET A 390 -9.12 34.67 4.15
C MET A 390 -9.86 33.42 3.67
N ILE A 391 -9.21 32.57 2.87
CA ILE A 391 -9.77 31.29 2.43
C ILE A 391 -9.93 30.33 3.62
N SER A 392 -8.92 30.22 4.48
CA SER A 392 -8.98 29.38 5.67
C SER A 392 -10.07 29.83 6.66
N LEU A 393 -10.30 31.14 6.80
CA LEU A 393 -11.38 31.69 7.61
C LEU A 393 -12.77 31.38 7.02
N LYS A 394 -12.92 31.44 5.69
CA LYS A 394 -14.17 31.06 5.02
C LYS A 394 -14.46 29.55 5.13
N GLU A 395 -13.44 28.70 4.99
CA GLU A 395 -13.56 27.25 5.20
C GLU A 395 -14.03 26.92 6.62
N LYS A 396 -13.42 27.55 7.64
CA LYS A 396 -13.82 27.35 9.04
C LYS A 396 -15.25 27.83 9.31
N LYS A 397 -15.71 28.90 8.66
CA LYS A 397 -17.08 29.42 8.83
C LYS A 397 -18.12 28.47 8.26
N LEU A 398 -17.88 27.95 7.05
CA LEU A 398 -18.76 26.96 6.40
C LEU A 398 -18.81 25.64 7.18
N GLU A 399 -17.66 25.18 7.69
CA GLU A 399 -17.61 23.98 8.53
C GLU A 399 -18.35 24.14 9.87
N LEU A 400 -18.48 25.39 10.36
CA LEU A 400 -19.28 25.72 11.54
C LEU A 400 -20.78 25.70 11.20
N GLU A 401 -21.18 26.33 10.09
CA GLU A 401 -22.58 26.34 9.62
C GLU A 401 -23.09 24.92 9.32
N GLU A 402 -22.27 24.04 8.73
CA GLU A 402 -22.64 22.63 8.52
C GLU A 402 -22.82 21.85 9.82
N LYS A 403 -22.01 22.16 10.85
CA LYS A 403 -22.13 21.53 12.17
C LYS A 403 -23.37 22.02 12.92
N GLU A 404 -23.69 23.30 12.82
CA GLU A 404 -24.92 23.87 13.41
C GLU A 404 -26.16 23.25 12.78
N LEU A 405 -26.22 23.14 11.44
CA LEU A 405 -27.31 22.46 10.74
C LEU A 405 -27.46 20.99 11.13
N LYS A 406 -26.34 20.30 11.38
CA LYS A 406 -26.37 18.90 11.82
C LYS A 406 -26.91 18.77 13.24
N LEU A 407 -26.48 19.65 14.15
CA LEU A 407 -26.97 19.69 15.52
C LEU A 407 -28.47 20.02 15.58
N GLU A 408 -28.94 20.91 14.71
CA GLU A 408 -30.36 21.29 14.64
C GLU A 408 -31.25 20.15 14.12
N LYS A 409 -30.77 19.36 13.15
CA LYS A 409 -31.45 18.13 12.72
C LYS A 409 -31.55 17.10 13.84
N GLU A 410 -30.48 16.90 14.59
CA GLU A 410 -30.42 15.94 15.71
C GLU A 410 -31.35 16.36 16.86
N LYS A 411 -31.48 17.66 17.13
CA LYS A 411 -32.48 18.20 18.08
C LYS A 411 -33.91 17.94 17.62
N LEU A 412 -34.22 18.18 16.35
CA LEU A 412 -35.53 17.92 15.77
C LEU A 412 -35.92 16.43 15.81
N GLU A 413 -34.93 15.53 15.67
CA GLU A 413 -35.12 14.08 15.72
C GLU A 413 -35.42 13.62 17.15
N LEU A 414 -34.65 14.10 18.14
CA LEU A 414 -34.92 13.86 19.56
C LEU A 414 -36.29 14.41 20.01
N GLU A 415 -36.72 15.55 19.47
CA GLU A 415 -38.03 16.13 19.78
C GLU A 415 -39.19 15.29 19.20
N LYS A 416 -39.00 14.72 18.00
CA LYS A 416 -39.95 13.76 17.43
C LYS A 416 -40.05 12.48 18.26
N GLU A 417 -38.92 11.90 18.65
CA GLU A 417 -38.89 10.71 19.51
C GLU A 417 -39.59 10.98 20.86
N ARG A 418 -39.37 12.16 21.45
CA ARG A 418 -40.03 12.58 22.69
C ARG A 418 -41.55 12.68 22.53
N LEU A 419 -42.02 13.23 21.39
CA LEU A 419 -43.45 13.35 21.08
C LEU A 419 -44.11 11.98 20.83
N GLU A 420 -43.40 11.04 20.19
CA GLU A 420 -43.85 9.66 20.03
C GLU A 420 -43.96 8.94 21.37
N LEU A 421 -42.95 9.09 22.24
CA LEU A 421 -42.99 8.56 23.62
C LEU A 421 -44.16 9.11 24.44
N LEU A 422 -44.49 10.40 24.29
CA LEU A 422 -45.65 11.04 24.93
C LEU A 422 -46.98 10.51 24.39
N LYS A 423 -47.07 10.22 23.08
CA LYS A 423 -48.25 9.59 22.48
C LYS A 423 -48.43 8.14 22.97
N SER A 424 -47.37 7.34 22.96
CA SER A 424 -47.43 5.96 23.48
C SER A 424 -47.76 5.91 24.98
N LYS A 425 -47.29 6.87 25.79
CA LYS A 425 -47.69 6.96 27.20
C LYS A 425 -49.17 7.27 27.40
N ARG A 426 -49.77 8.12 26.55
CA ARG A 426 -51.21 8.39 26.56
C ARG A 426 -52.05 7.19 26.11
N GLU A 427 -51.57 6.43 25.13
CA GLU A 427 -52.23 5.21 24.64
C GLU A 427 -52.17 4.05 25.65
N LEU A 428 -51.13 4.01 26.49
CA LEU A 428 -50.95 3.02 27.57
C LEU A 428 -51.66 3.39 28.88
N GLY A 429 -52.45 4.47 28.92
CA GLY A 429 -53.31 4.81 30.07
C GLY A 429 -52.58 5.35 31.30
N PHE A 430 -51.31 5.77 31.18
CA PHE A 430 -50.61 6.47 32.26
C PHE A 430 -50.91 7.97 32.17
N THR A 431 -51.84 8.45 32.98
CA THR A 431 -51.93 9.88 33.34
C THR A 431 -50.93 10.17 34.47
N GLU A 432 -50.18 11.27 34.37
CA GLU A 432 -49.48 11.86 35.51
C GLU A 432 -50.44 12.19 36.66
#